data_AF-A0A0C9RWY4-F1
#
_entry.id   AF-A0A0C9RWY4-F1
#
_cell.length_a   1.000
_cell.length_b   1.000
_cell.length_c   1.000
_cell.angle_alpha   90.00
_cell.angle_beta   90.00
_cell.angle_gamma   90.00
#
_symmetry.space_group_name_H-M   'P 1'
#
loop_
_entity.id
_entity.type
_entity.pdbx_description
1 polymer ?
#
loop_
_entity_poly.entity_id
_entity_poly.type
_entity_poly.pdbx_seq_one_letter_code
_entity_poly.pdbx_strand_id
1 'polypeptide(L)'
;MLHTCMGFLVVVTQARGYKLVVNHLPHEVSDIEPVLRLAERTAPDSFELRPTSYMLLLWLGVLSMVPFQLSRFDSGDSNTKPVSKRIFDVIKANLSAVSKANSASSFLSAHFITRPDIKDLYFDDFMLWLQLHIDT
;
A
#
# COMPACT_ATOMS: atom_id res chain seq x y z
N MET A 1 -18.31 5.41 -9.40
CA MET A 1 -17.41 5.92 -10.47
C MET A 1 -15.96 5.51 -10.22
N LEU A 2 -15.33 5.89 -9.10
CA LEU A 2 -13.94 5.53 -8.80
C LEU A 2 -13.65 4.01 -8.86
N HIS A 3 -14.49 3.20 -8.20
CA HIS A 3 -14.38 1.74 -8.20
C HIS A 3 -14.38 1.14 -9.61
N THR A 4 -15.25 1.64 -10.49
CA THR A 4 -15.33 1.22 -11.89
C THR A 4 -14.06 1.58 -12.66
N CYS A 5 -13.51 2.78 -12.46
CA CYS A 5 -12.24 3.20 -13.06
C CYS A 5 -11.09 2.29 -12.60
N MET A 6 -11.03 1.97 -11.31
CA MET A 6 -10.03 1.04 -10.77
C MET A 6 -10.19 -0.36 -11.38
N GLY A 7 -11.42 -0.84 -11.57
CA GLY A 7 -11.71 -2.07 -12.30
C GLY A 7 -11.11 -2.09 -13.71
N PHE A 8 -11.27 -1.02 -14.49
CA PHE A 8 -10.66 -0.90 -15.81
C PHE A 8 -9.14 -0.90 -15.77
N LEU A 9 -8.53 -0.18 -14.82
CA LEU A 9 -7.08 -0.18 -14.65
C LEU A 9 -6.53 -1.58 -14.31
N VAL A 10 -7.25 -2.36 -13.49
CA VAL A 10 -6.88 -3.75 -13.20
C VAL A 10 -6.85 -4.59 -14.48
N VAL A 11 -7.83 -4.44 -15.38
CA VAL A 11 -7.82 -5.17 -16.66
C VAL A 11 -6.57 -4.83 -17.48
N VAL A 12 -6.15 -3.56 -17.51
CA VAL A 12 -4.92 -3.14 -18.19
C VAL A 12 -3.68 -3.78 -17.55
N THR A 13 -3.60 -3.82 -16.21
CA THR A 13 -2.48 -4.48 -15.52
C THR A 13 -2.38 -5.96 -15.84
N GLN A 14 -3.51 -6.65 -16.04
CA GLN A 14 -3.53 -8.06 -16.42
C GLN A 14 -3.07 -8.28 -17.87
N ALA A 15 -3.40 -7.36 -18.78
CA ALA A 15 -3.08 -7.50 -20.21
C ALA A 15 -1.68 -7.02 -20.62
N ARG A 16 -1.07 -6.09 -19.86
CA ARG A 16 0.22 -5.46 -20.19
C ARG A 16 1.24 -5.49 -19.05
N GLY A 17 0.84 -5.99 -17.87
CA GLY A 17 1.64 -5.94 -16.65
C GLY A 17 1.41 -4.65 -15.86
N TYR A 18 1.62 -4.72 -14.54
CA TYR A 18 1.40 -3.59 -13.63
C TYR A 18 2.37 -2.42 -13.87
N LYS A 19 3.57 -2.68 -14.40
CA LYS A 19 4.62 -1.66 -14.64
C LYS A 19 4.14 -0.53 -15.55
N LEU A 20 3.37 -0.86 -16.60
CA LEU A 20 2.84 0.14 -17.52
C LEU A 20 1.89 1.11 -16.79
N VAL A 21 0.98 0.57 -15.98
CA VAL A 21 -0.01 1.38 -15.25
C VAL A 21 0.68 2.23 -14.19
N VAL A 22 1.61 1.65 -13.44
CA VAL A 22 2.42 2.35 -12.44
C VAL A 22 3.10 3.60 -13.01
N ASN A 23 3.70 3.50 -14.20
CA ASN A 23 4.36 4.63 -14.85
C ASN A 23 3.42 5.81 -15.18
N HIS A 24 2.12 5.56 -15.28
CA HIS A 24 1.10 6.57 -15.59
C HIS A 24 0.32 7.04 -14.37
N LEU A 25 0.54 6.44 -13.18
CA LEU A 25 -0.05 6.94 -11.95
C LEU A 25 0.60 8.27 -11.54
N PRO A 26 -0.13 9.18 -10.89
CA PRO A 26 0.47 10.39 -10.36
C PRO A 26 1.40 10.03 -9.21
N HIS A 27 2.53 10.75 -9.15
CA HIS A 27 3.61 10.56 -8.18
C HIS A 27 3.66 11.71 -7.17
N GLU A 28 2.54 12.42 -6.97
CA GLU A 28 2.49 13.58 -6.10
C GLU A 28 2.41 13.15 -4.62
N VAL A 29 3.20 13.81 -3.78
CA VAL A 29 3.28 13.47 -2.37
C VAL A 29 1.98 13.80 -1.61
N SER A 30 1.23 14.79 -2.11
CA SER A 30 -0.12 15.14 -1.64
C SER A 30 -1.12 14.00 -1.76
N ASP A 31 -0.88 13.03 -2.66
CA ASP A 31 -1.80 11.92 -2.91
C ASP A 31 -1.69 10.79 -1.86
N ILE A 32 -0.65 10.78 -1.03
CA ILE A 32 -0.44 9.72 -0.04
C ILE A 32 -1.60 9.62 0.94
N GLU A 33 -1.95 10.74 1.56
CA GLU A 33 -3.00 10.78 2.57
C GLU A 33 -4.38 10.39 2.02
N PRO A 34 -4.86 10.91 0.87
CA PRO A 34 -6.14 10.47 0.31
C PRO A 34 -6.11 9.00 -0.16
N VAL A 35 -5.02 8.53 -0.79
CA VAL A 35 -4.89 7.13 -1.23
C VAL A 35 -4.86 6.18 -0.03
N LEU A 36 -4.13 6.54 1.03
CA LEU A 36 -4.07 5.77 2.27
C LEU A 36 -5.43 5.69 2.96
N ARG A 37 -6.15 6.82 3.09
CA ARG A 37 -7.52 6.82 3.67
C ARG A 37 -8.48 5.95 2.87
N LEU A 38 -8.35 5.91 1.55
CA LEU A 38 -9.15 5.02 0.71
C LEU A 38 -8.76 3.56 0.91
N ALA A 39 -7.46 3.26 1.01
CA ALA A 39 -6.97 1.90 1.25
C ALA A 39 -7.44 1.36 2.62
N GLU A 40 -7.39 2.17 3.68
CA GLU A 40 -7.88 1.80 5.01
C GLU A 40 -9.39 1.50 5.04
N ARG A 41 -10.18 2.23 4.25
CA ARG A 41 -11.63 2.00 4.13
C ARG A 41 -11.96 0.79 3.27
N THR A 42 -11.05 0.40 2.38
CA THR A 42 -11.26 -0.71 1.46
C THR A 42 -10.87 -2.00 2.17
N ALA A 43 -11.84 -2.60 2.87
CA ALA A 43 -11.61 -3.83 3.63
C ALA A 43 -11.04 -4.94 2.72
N PRO A 44 -9.99 -5.66 3.16
CA PRO A 44 -9.31 -6.67 2.33
C PRO A 44 -10.21 -7.86 1.96
N ASP A 45 -11.25 -8.13 2.74
CA ASP A 45 -12.18 -9.26 2.56
C ASP A 45 -13.35 -8.97 1.60
N SER A 46 -13.53 -7.72 1.20
CA SER A 46 -14.64 -7.36 0.30
C SER A 46 -14.31 -7.78 -1.14
N PHE A 47 -14.94 -8.86 -1.62
CA PHE A 47 -14.75 -9.36 -2.99
C PHE A 47 -15.03 -8.30 -4.05
N GLU A 48 -16.11 -7.53 -3.88
CA GLU A 48 -16.49 -6.43 -4.76
C GLU A 48 -15.38 -5.38 -4.88
N LEU A 49 -14.73 -5.01 -3.77
CA LEU A 49 -13.74 -3.95 -3.73
C LEU A 49 -12.32 -4.42 -4.02
N ARG A 50 -12.11 -5.72 -4.25
CA ARG A 50 -10.78 -6.30 -4.53
C ARG A 50 -10.01 -5.61 -5.66
N PRO A 51 -10.63 -5.24 -6.81
CA PRO A 51 -9.92 -4.50 -7.86
C PRO A 51 -9.45 -3.11 -7.38
N THR A 52 -10.25 -2.47 -6.54
CA THR A 52 -9.93 -1.16 -5.96
C THR A 52 -8.80 -1.27 -4.94
N SER A 53 -8.86 -2.24 -4.02
CA SER A 53 -7.78 -2.50 -3.07
C SER A 53 -6.45 -2.76 -3.79
N TYR A 54 -6.46 -3.63 -4.81
CA TYR A 54 -5.26 -3.92 -5.60
C TYR A 54 -4.65 -2.67 -6.25
N MET A 55 -5.47 -1.79 -6.84
CA MET A 55 -4.97 -0.54 -7.44
C MET A 55 -4.48 0.47 -6.41
N LEU A 56 -5.18 0.62 -5.29
CA LEU A 56 -4.76 1.53 -4.22
C LEU A 56 -3.44 1.08 -3.61
N LEU A 57 -3.24 -0.22 -3.39
CA LEU A 57 -1.98 -0.77 -2.86
C LEU A 57 -0.82 -0.59 -3.85
N LEU A 58 -1.06 -0.82 -5.15
CA LEU A 58 -0.06 -0.55 -6.18
C LEU A 58 0.32 0.92 -6.21
N TRP A 59 -0.66 1.82 -6.22
CA TRP A 59 -0.42 3.25 -6.21
C TRP A 59 0.32 3.70 -4.95
N LEU A 60 -0.06 3.19 -3.77
CA LEU A 60 0.67 3.47 -2.53
C LEU A 60 2.12 2.96 -2.58
N GLY A 61 2.39 1.85 -3.27
CA GLY A 61 3.74 1.36 -3.51
C GLY A 61 4.56 2.25 -4.43
N VAL A 62 3.91 2.89 -5.42
CA VAL A 62 4.55 3.90 -6.26
C VAL A 62 4.87 5.15 -5.46
N LEU A 63 3.92 5.62 -4.66
CA LEU A 63 4.12 6.78 -3.80
C LEU A 63 5.20 6.52 -2.73
N SER A 64 5.36 5.27 -2.26
CA SER A 64 6.42 4.94 -1.29
C SER A 64 7.83 4.97 -1.90
N MET A 65 7.98 4.82 -3.21
CA MET A 65 9.29 4.96 -3.90
C MET A 65 9.79 6.40 -3.96
N VAL A 66 8.91 7.41 -3.87
CA VAL A 66 9.32 8.80 -4.06
C VAL A 66 10.19 9.25 -2.87
N PRO A 67 11.36 9.88 -3.11
CA PRO A 67 12.33 10.20 -2.07
C PRO A 67 11.92 11.46 -1.28
N PHE A 68 10.98 11.30 -0.35
CA PHE A 68 10.59 12.33 0.61
C PHE A 68 10.40 11.70 1.99
N GLN A 69 10.53 12.47 3.08
CA GLN A 69 10.33 11.97 4.43
C GLN A 69 8.84 11.87 4.78
N LEU A 70 8.37 10.68 5.18
CA LEU A 70 6.96 10.46 5.54
C LEU A 70 6.52 11.25 6.78
N SER A 71 7.46 11.56 7.68
CA SER A 71 7.21 12.35 8.89
C SER A 71 6.68 13.76 8.63
N ARG A 72 6.84 14.30 7.41
CA ARG A 72 6.31 15.62 7.04
C ARG A 72 4.78 15.67 6.94
N PHE A 73 4.14 14.51 6.84
CA PHE A 73 2.68 14.38 6.72
C PHE A 73 2.01 14.10 8.07
N ASP A 74 2.79 13.86 9.12
CA ASP A 74 2.27 13.67 10.45
C ASP A 74 1.81 15.03 10.99
N SER A 75 0.52 15.13 11.31
CA SER A 75 -0.11 16.39 11.73
C SER A 75 0.33 16.87 13.12
N GLY A 76 1.24 16.15 13.79
CA GLY A 76 1.71 16.45 15.15
C GLY A 76 0.69 16.19 16.26
N ASP A 77 -0.56 15.89 15.89
CA ASP A 77 -1.62 15.55 16.83
C ASP A 77 -1.38 14.19 17.48
N SER A 78 -1.32 14.16 18.81
CA SER A 78 -1.09 12.95 19.62
C SER A 78 -2.17 11.87 19.44
N ASN A 79 -3.32 12.22 18.87
CA ASN A 79 -4.44 11.31 18.64
C ASN A 79 -4.41 10.62 17.27
N THR A 80 -3.54 11.06 16.36
CA THR A 80 -3.46 10.54 14.99
C THR A 80 -2.22 9.65 14.83
N LYS A 81 -2.42 8.40 14.42
CA LYS A 81 -1.30 7.49 14.11
C LYS A 81 -0.44 8.10 12.99
N PRO A 82 0.89 7.98 13.06
CA PRO A 82 1.76 8.48 12.01
C PRO A 82 1.47 7.74 10.69
N VAL A 83 1.66 8.42 9.56
CA VAL A 83 1.39 7.91 8.22
C VAL A 83 2.16 6.61 7.97
N SER A 84 3.41 6.54 8.42
CA SER A 84 4.24 5.33 8.35
C SER A 84 3.59 4.13 9.05
N LYS A 85 3.06 4.31 10.26
CA LYS A 85 2.40 3.24 11.02
C LYS A 85 1.10 2.80 10.34
N ARG A 86 0.33 3.74 9.80
CA ARG A 86 -0.91 3.45 9.06
C ARG A 86 -0.65 2.63 7.80
N ILE A 87 0.36 3.01 7.00
CA ILE A 87 0.78 2.24 5.82
C ILE A 87 1.21 0.81 6.24
N PHE A 88 1.96 0.71 7.33
CA PHE A 88 2.40 -0.57 7.86
C PHE A 88 1.24 -1.48 8.31
N ASP A 89 0.24 -0.93 8.99
CA ASP A 89 -0.97 -1.65 9.39
C ASP A 89 -1.75 -2.14 8.14
N VAL A 90 -1.85 -1.31 7.09
CA VAL A 90 -2.46 -1.67 5.80
C VAL A 90 -1.71 -2.81 5.11
N ILE A 91 -0.38 -2.79 5.13
CA ILE A 91 0.46 -3.87 4.58
C ILE A 91 0.17 -5.19 5.28
N LYS A 92 0.22 -5.22 6.62
CA LYS A 92 -0.04 -6.42 7.42
C LYS A 92 -1.45 -6.97 7.14
N ALA A 93 -2.46 -6.11 7.16
CA ALA A 93 -3.85 -6.51 6.92
C ALA A 93 -4.08 -7.11 5.52
N ASN A 94 -3.46 -6.55 4.49
CA ASN A 94 -3.65 -7.06 3.11
C ASN A 94 -2.77 -8.27 2.80
N LEU A 95 -1.60 -8.43 3.44
CA LEU A 95 -0.76 -9.63 3.28
C LEU A 95 -1.36 -10.86 3.97
N SER A 96 -2.03 -10.69 5.12
CA SER A 96 -2.75 -11.79 5.80
C SER A 96 -4.00 -12.25 5.05
N ALA A 97 -4.55 -11.42 4.17
CA ALA A 97 -5.74 -11.76 3.41
C ALA A 97 -5.43 -12.74 2.27
N VAL A 98 -6.32 -13.70 2.01
CA VAL A 98 -6.21 -14.61 0.86
C VAL A 98 -6.76 -13.91 -0.37
N SER A 99 -5.99 -12.98 -0.95
CA SER A 99 -6.45 -12.14 -2.04
C SER A 99 -5.46 -12.04 -3.20
N LYS A 100 -5.95 -11.76 -4.42
CA LYS A 100 -5.09 -11.36 -5.55
C LYS A 100 -4.34 -10.05 -5.28
N ALA A 101 -4.78 -9.28 -4.27
CA ALA A 101 -4.11 -8.05 -3.85
C ALA A 101 -2.76 -8.32 -3.20
N ASN A 102 -2.45 -9.56 -2.80
CA ASN A 102 -1.19 -9.93 -2.17
C ASN A 102 0.03 -9.54 -3.02
N SER A 103 -0.06 -9.65 -4.35
CA SER A 103 1.03 -9.20 -5.24
C SER A 103 1.28 -7.69 -5.16
N ALA A 104 0.22 -6.88 -5.03
CA ALA A 104 0.34 -5.43 -4.82
C ALA A 104 0.82 -5.12 -3.40
N SER A 105 0.36 -5.85 -2.39
CA SER A 105 0.82 -5.70 -1.01
C SER A 105 2.29 -6.06 -0.86
N SER A 106 2.77 -7.10 -1.54
CA SER A 106 4.19 -7.46 -1.59
C SER A 106 5.03 -6.40 -2.31
N PHE A 107 4.49 -5.81 -3.38
CA PHE A 107 5.15 -4.69 -4.06
C PHE A 107 5.26 -3.47 -3.12
N LEU A 108 4.16 -3.07 -2.48
CA LEU A 108 4.13 -1.99 -1.51
C LEU A 108 5.09 -2.26 -0.34
N SER A 109 5.09 -3.47 0.24
CA SER A 109 5.93 -3.80 1.38
C SER A 109 7.42 -3.76 1.02
N ALA A 110 7.80 -4.31 -0.13
CA ALA A 110 9.18 -4.28 -0.60
C ALA A 110 9.70 -2.85 -0.74
N HIS A 111 8.90 -1.94 -1.31
CA HIS A 111 9.30 -0.54 -1.46
C HIS A 111 9.24 0.24 -0.16
N PHE A 112 8.21 0.05 0.67
CA PHE A 112 8.06 0.77 1.93
C PHE A 112 9.17 0.43 2.93
N ILE A 113 9.47 -0.87 3.10
CA ILE A 113 10.37 -1.35 4.15
C ILE A 113 11.84 -1.09 3.81
N THR A 114 12.18 -1.05 2.52
CA THR A 114 13.55 -0.78 2.08
C THR A 114 13.88 0.72 2.04
N ARG A 115 12.91 1.60 2.30
CA ARG A 115 13.17 3.04 2.38
C ARG A 115 14.13 3.37 3.52
N PRO A 116 15.07 4.30 3.30
CA PRO A 116 16.07 4.66 4.30
C PRO A 116 15.48 5.27 5.58
N ASP A 117 14.33 5.94 5.50
CA ASP A 117 13.66 6.55 6.66
C ASP A 117 12.78 5.57 7.46
N ILE A 118 12.47 4.39 6.91
CA ILE A 118 11.54 3.40 7.47
C ILE A 118 12.26 2.11 7.88
N LYS A 119 13.34 1.76 7.19
CA LYS A 119 14.09 0.51 7.40
C LYS A 119 14.42 0.29 8.88
N ASP A 120 15.04 1.27 9.52
CA ASP A 120 15.48 1.13 10.91
C ASP A 120 14.31 1.09 11.92
N LEU A 121 13.10 1.48 11.50
CA LEU A 121 11.91 1.52 12.35
C LEU A 121 11.06 0.25 12.29
N TYR A 122 10.90 -0.33 11.09
CA TYR A 122 9.90 -1.38 10.86
C TYR A 122 10.46 -2.66 10.25
N PHE A 123 11.73 -2.70 9.82
CA PHE A 123 12.29 -3.88 9.15
C PHE A 123 12.28 -5.12 10.06
N ASP A 124 12.81 -5.00 11.28
CA ASP A 124 12.89 -6.13 12.21
C ASP A 124 11.50 -6.63 12.63
N ASP A 125 10.57 -5.71 12.97
CA ASP A 125 9.18 -6.06 13.30
C ASP A 125 8.46 -6.75 12.13
N PHE A 126 8.74 -6.32 10.89
CA PHE A 126 8.16 -6.96 9.71
C PHE A 126 8.69 -8.38 9.50
N MET A 127 10.00 -8.57 9.61
CA MET A 127 10.62 -9.89 9.41
C MET A 127 10.15 -10.89 10.48
N LEU A 128 10.07 -10.44 11.74
CA LEU A 128 9.54 -11.27 12.83
C LEU A 128 8.07 -11.64 12.57
N TRP A 129 7.26 -10.66 12.14
CA TRP A 129 5.86 -10.90 11.80
C TRP A 129 5.68 -11.90 10.63
N LEU A 130 6.53 -11.80 9.59
CA LEU A 130 6.53 -12.74 8.47
C LEU A 130 6.87 -14.15 8.91
N GLN A 131 7.90 -14.32 9.74
CA GLN A 131 8.31 -15.62 10.25
C GLN A 131 7.15 -16.31 10.98
N LEU A 132 6.48 -15.59 11.87
CA LEU A 132 5.30 -16.10 12.58
C LEU A 132 4.18 -16.55 11.62
N HIS A 133 3.94 -15.80 10.55
CA HIS A 133 2.88 -16.13 9.57
C HIS A 133 3.23 -17.31 8.65
N ILE A 134 4.51 -17.62 8.45
CA ILE A 134 4.95 -18.77 7.65
C ILE A 134 4.87 -20.06 8.46
N ASP A 135 5.15 -19.99 9.77
CA ASP A 135 5.16 -21.13 10.67
C ASP A 135 3.74 -21.56 11.13
N THR A 136 2.69 -20.83 10.73
CA THR A 136 1.27 -21.10 11.06
C THR A 136 0.52 -21.71 9.88
#